data_AF-A0A2S8FW11-F1
#
_entry.id   AF-A0A2S8FW11-F1
#
_cell.length_a   1.000
_cell.length_b   1.000
_cell.length_c   1.000
_cell.angle_alpha   90.00
_cell.angle_beta   90.00
_cell.angle_gamma   90.00
#
_symmetry.space_group_name_H-M   'P 1'
#
loop_
_entity.id
_entity.type
_entity.pdbx_description
1 polymer ?
#
loop_
_entity_poly.entity_id
_entity_poly.type
_entity_poly.pdbx_seq_one_letter_code
_entity_poly.pdbx_strand_id
1 'polypeptide(L)'
;MTLFYKQCRLVKRTSQTTAVELTSWIPEKYAQLHNYVQLKQADGSFVDGWEVTCVSTEKLSEAHLPDSHAMIKGHKKATGDALPKLK
;
A
#
# COMPACT_ATOMS: atom_id res chain seq x y z
N MET A 1 -4.35 -23.40 5.25
CA MET A 1 -3.14 -23.00 4.50
C MET A 1 -2.68 -21.66 5.04
N THR A 2 -1.45 -21.56 5.52
CA THR A 2 -0.92 -20.30 6.07
C THR A 2 -0.53 -19.37 4.92
N LEU A 3 -1.15 -18.20 4.85
CA LEU A 3 -0.82 -17.19 3.84
C LEU A 3 0.26 -16.25 4.41
N PHE A 4 1.36 -16.10 3.67
CA PHE A 4 2.45 -15.19 4.01
C PHE A 4 2.40 -13.95 3.11
N TYR A 5 2.85 -12.85 3.68
CA TYR A 5 2.88 -11.55 3.06
C TYR A 5 4.28 -10.96 3.18
N LYS A 6 4.68 -10.19 2.17
CA LYS A 6 5.94 -9.44 2.14
C LYS A 6 5.64 -7.97 1.96
N GLN A 7 6.44 -7.13 2.61
CA GLN A 7 6.35 -5.70 2.41
C GLN A 7 6.97 -5.35 1.06
N CYS A 8 6.18 -4.73 0.19
CA CYS A 8 6.60 -4.36 -1.14
C CYS A 8 6.51 -2.85 -1.32
N ARG A 9 7.50 -2.27 -2.00
CA ARG A 9 7.36 -0.93 -2.57
C ARG A 9 6.73 -1.07 -3.95
N LEU A 10 5.67 -0.30 -4.17
CA LEU A 10 4.88 -0.31 -5.38
C LEU A 10 4.94 1.06 -6.05
N VAL A 11 5.00 1.07 -7.37
CA VAL A 11 5.02 2.30 -8.17
C VAL A 11 3.93 2.22 -9.23
N LYS A 12 3.08 3.24 -9.31
CA LYS A 12 2.13 3.42 -10.40
C LYS A 12 2.46 4.70 -11.15
N ARG A 13 2.74 4.59 -12.45
CA ARG A 13 2.95 5.75 -13.32
C ARG A 13 1.60 6.34 -13.71
N THR A 14 1.40 7.63 -13.47
CA THR A 14 0.18 8.36 -13.85
C THR A 14 0.37 9.19 -15.11
N SER A 15 1.61 9.61 -15.37
CA SER A 15 2.04 10.31 -16.59
C SER A 15 3.49 9.93 -16.92
N GLN A 16 4.02 10.39 -18.06
CA GLN A 16 5.43 10.16 -18.42
C GLN A 16 6.43 10.72 -17.38
N THR A 17 6.05 11.77 -16.68
CA THR A 17 6.88 12.47 -15.68
C THR A 17 6.46 12.23 -14.24
N THR A 18 5.32 11.56 -14.02
CA THR A 18 4.69 11.48 -12.70
C THR A 18 4.43 10.03 -12.33
N ALA A 19 4.91 9.65 -11.15
CA ALA A 19 4.66 8.34 -10.56
C ALA A 19 4.25 8.52 -9.09
N VAL A 20 3.39 7.61 -8.62
CA VAL A 20 2.99 7.51 -7.23
C VAL A 20 3.65 6.27 -6.66
N GLU A 21 4.33 6.42 -5.53
CA GLU A 21 4.93 5.31 -4.79
C GLU A 21 4.13 5.03 -3.53
N LEU A 22 3.98 3.75 -3.16
CA LEU A 22 3.45 3.36 -1.86
C LEU A 22 4.10 2.08 -1.36
N THR A 23 3.94 1.80 -0.08
CA THR A 23 4.39 0.55 0.53
C THR A 23 3.17 -0.24 1.01
N SER A 24 3.10 -1.52 0.65
CA SER A 24 1.97 -2.39 1.00
C SER A 24 2.43 -3.82 1.28
N TRP A 25 1.63 -4.55 2.05
CA TRP A 25 1.85 -5.98 2.32
C TRP A 25 1.16 -6.80 1.25
N ILE A 26 1.95 -7.47 0.42
CA ILE A 26 1.47 -8.24 -0.73
C ILE A 26 1.65 -9.73 -0.45
N PRO A 27 0.65 -10.58 -0.75
CA PRO A 27 0.80 -12.03 -0.61
C PRO A 27 2.05 -12.51 -1.35
N GLU A 28 2.81 -13.41 -0.72
CA GLU A 28 4.13 -13.86 -1.22
C GLU A 28 4.09 -14.31 -2.68
N LYS A 29 2.99 -14.97 -3.10
CA LYS A 29 2.78 -15.43 -4.48
C LYS A 29 2.73 -14.31 -5.53
N TYR A 30 2.44 -13.07 -5.13
CA TYR A 30 2.38 -11.90 -6.01
C TYR A 30 3.54 -10.91 -5.78
N ALA A 31 4.26 -11.05 -4.67
CA ALA A 31 5.40 -10.21 -4.27
C ALA A 31 6.66 -10.56 -5.08
N GLN A 32 6.60 -10.37 -6.39
CA GLN A 32 7.70 -10.61 -7.33
C GLN A 32 8.11 -9.27 -7.96
N LEU A 33 9.41 -9.00 -8.04
CA LEU A 33 9.93 -7.79 -8.69
C LEU A 33 9.43 -7.68 -10.14
N HIS A 34 9.12 -6.45 -10.55
CA HIS A 34 8.53 -6.09 -11.85
C HIS A 34 7.17 -6.72 -12.15
N ASN A 35 6.56 -7.43 -11.20
CA ASN A 35 5.19 -7.88 -11.34
C ASN A 35 4.22 -6.71 -11.16
N TYR A 36 3.09 -6.76 -11.86
CA TYR A 36 2.04 -5.76 -11.74
C TYR A 36 0.87 -6.31 -10.93
N VAL A 37 0.44 -5.56 -9.93
CA VAL A 37 -0.63 -5.94 -9.01
C VAL A 37 -1.77 -4.93 -9.03
N GLN A 38 -2.96 -5.39 -8.63
CA GLN A 38 -4.11 -4.54 -8.40
C GLN A 38 -4.31 -4.37 -6.89
N LEU A 39 -4.51 -3.12 -6.45
CA LEU A 39 -4.71 -2.81 -5.04
C LEU A 39 -6.17 -2.46 -4.78
N LYS A 40 -6.77 -3.11 -3.78
CA LYS A 40 -8.12 -2.79 -3.32
C LYS A 40 -8.12 -1.47 -2.57
N GLN A 41 -9.01 -0.57 -2.96
CA GLN A 41 -9.23 0.74 -2.34
C GLN A 41 -10.27 0.64 -1.21
N ALA A 42 -10.39 1.72 -0.45
CA ALA A 42 -11.34 1.82 0.67
C ALA A 42 -12.81 1.72 0.22
N ASP A 43 -13.15 2.14 -1.00
CA ASP A 43 -14.51 2.01 -1.55
C ASP A 43 -14.83 0.58 -2.02
N GLY A 44 -13.83 -0.31 -2.02
CA GLY A 44 -13.96 -1.69 -2.49
C GLY A 44 -13.54 -1.92 -3.94
N SER A 45 -13.34 -0.85 -4.73
CA SER A 45 -12.77 -0.94 -6.07
C SER A 45 -11.33 -1.46 -6.07
N PHE A 46 -10.91 -2.06 -7.17
CA PHE A 46 -9.51 -2.42 -7.41
C PHE A 46 -8.89 -1.45 -8.40
N VAL A 47 -7.70 -0.96 -8.08
CA VAL A 47 -6.92 -0.08 -8.94
C VAL A 47 -5.71 -0.87 -9.44
N ASP A 48 -5.60 -1.01 -10.76
CA ASP A 48 -4.50 -1.70 -11.44
C ASP A 48 -3.27 -0.80 -11.65
N GLY A 49 -2.22 -1.37 -12.25
CA GLY A 49 -1.05 -0.62 -12.73
C GLY A 49 0.02 -0.34 -11.69
N TRP A 50 0.02 -1.07 -10.56
CA TRP A 50 1.07 -0.97 -9.54
C TRP A 50 2.18 -1.98 -9.82
N GLU A 51 3.37 -1.48 -10.18
CA GLU A 51 4.56 -2.30 -10.35
C GLU A 51 5.26 -2.54 -9.01
N VAL A 52 5.64 -3.78 -8.73
CA VAL A 52 6.48 -4.12 -7.58
C VAL A 52 7.94 -3.78 -7.88
N THR A 53 8.46 -2.73 -7.24
CA THR A 53 9.84 -2.28 -7.47
C THR A 53 10.82 -2.74 -6.39
N CYS A 54 10.33 -3.02 -5.18
CA CYS A 54 11.11 -3.64 -4.11
C CYS A 54 10.28 -4.68 -3.35
N VAL A 55 10.92 -5.75 -2.89
CA VAL A 55 10.31 -6.80 -2.06
C VAL A 55 11.20 -7.01 -0.83
N SER A 56 10.62 -6.97 0.37
CA SER A 56 11.34 -7.26 1.61
C SER A 56 11.78 -8.72 1.69
N THR A 57 12.90 -8.97 2.37
CA THR A 57 13.35 -10.32 2.70
C THR A 57 12.46 -10.97 3.77
N GLU A 58 11.96 -10.16 4.71
CA GLU A 58 11.07 -10.59 5.77
C GLU A 58 9.66 -10.92 5.24
N LYS A 59 9.03 -11.93 5.84
CA LYS A 59 7.65 -12.33 5.59
C LYS A 59 6.88 -12.45 6.89
N LEU A 60 5.63 -12.00 6.87
CA LEU A 60 4.70 -12.10 7.99
C LEU A 60 3.54 -13.01 7.62
N SER A 61 3.02 -13.77 8.59
CA SER A 61 1.72 -14.41 8.41
C SER A 61 0.61 -13.36 8.55
N GLU A 62 -0.56 -13.63 7.99
CA GLU A 62 -1.74 -12.75 8.09
C GLU A 62 -2.03 -12.27 9.52
N ALA A 63 -1.94 -13.16 10.52
CA ALA A 63 -2.16 -12.84 11.93
C ALA A 63 -1.18 -11.82 12.54
N HIS A 64 -0.04 -11.57 11.88
CA HIS A 64 1.00 -10.62 12.31
C HIS A 64 1.07 -9.39 11.41
N LEU A 65 0.19 -9.27 10.42
CA LEU A 65 0.14 -8.09 9.59
C LEU A 65 -0.24 -6.88 10.45
N PRO A 66 0.43 -5.73 10.28
CA PRO A 66 -0.06 -4.49 10.87
C PRO A 66 -1.44 -4.21 10.26
N ASP A 67 -2.45 -4.01 11.11
CA ASP A 67 -3.80 -3.64 10.71
C ASP A 67 -3.73 -2.38 9.84
N SER A 68 -3.79 -2.55 8.51
CA SER A 68 -3.72 -1.43 7.57
C SER A 68 -4.88 -0.44 7.79
N HIS A 69 -6.01 -0.94 8.32
CA HIS A 69 -7.15 -0.14 8.74
C HIS A 69 -6.87 0.77 9.94
N ALA A 70 -5.94 0.41 10.83
CA ALA A 70 -5.59 1.22 12.00
C ALA A 70 -4.63 2.37 11.62
N MET A 71 -3.72 2.15 10.67
CA MET A 71 -2.69 3.14 10.31
C MET A 71 -3.21 4.28 9.41
N ILE A 72 -4.19 4.02 8.52
CA ILE A 72 -4.81 5.07 7.69
C ILE A 72 -5.62 6.05 8.56
N LYS A 73 -6.17 5.60 9.69
CA LYS A 73 -6.88 6.45 10.65
C LYS A 73 -5.94 7.37 11.44
N GLY A 74 -4.66 7.00 11.59
CA GLY A 74 -3.62 7.83 12.20
C GLY A 74 -3.13 8.96 11.28
N HIS A 75 -3.07 8.73 9.97
CA HIS A 75 -2.61 9.74 9.01
C HIS A 75 -3.56 10.93 8.85
N LYS A 76 -4.89 10.72 9.04
CA LYS A 76 -5.86 11.83 9.08
C LYS A 76 -5.75 12.71 10.33
N LYS A 77 -5.00 12.28 11.35
CA LYS A 77 -4.90 13.00 12.64
C LYS A 77 -3.57 13.74 12.83
N ALA A 78 -2.52 13.34 12.10
CA ALA A 78 -1.17 13.90 12.26
C ALA A 78 -0.83 15.04 11.29
N THR A 79 -1.59 15.23 10.21
CA THR A 79 -1.48 16.41 9.34
C THR A 79 -2.63 17.33 9.69
N GLY A 80 -2.39 18.31 10.55
CA GLY A 80 -3.36 19.27 11.07
C GLY A 80 -3.98 20.19 10.02
N ASP A 81 -4.77 19.64 9.09
CA ASP A 81 -5.70 20.40 8.23
C ASP A 81 -7.02 20.72 8.97
N ALA A 82 -7.05 20.48 10.28
CA ALA A 82 -8.04 21.07 11.18
C ALA A 82 -7.62 22.50 11.56
N LEU A 83 -7.45 23.38 10.58
CA LEU A 83 -7.53 24.82 10.85
C LEU A 83 -9.00 25.23 10.66
N PRO A 84 -9.73 25.65 11.72
CA PRO A 84 -10.98 26.36 11.51
C PRO A 84 -10.70 27.61 10.68
N LYS A 85 -11.57 27.91 9.70
CA LYS A 85 -11.50 29.17 8.93
C LYS A 85 -11.40 30.33 9.92
N LEU A 86 -10.29 31.07 9.84
CA LEU A 86 -10.15 32.35 10.53
C LEU A 86 -11.33 33.24 10.11
N LYS A 87 -12.03 33.80 11.10
CA LYS A 87 -12.99 34.89 10.89
C LYS A 87 -12.30 36.21 11.15
#